data_AF-R1EKI4-F1
#
_entry.id   AF-R1EKI4-F1
#
_cell.length_a   1.000
_cell.length_b   1.000
_cell.length_c   1.000
_cell.angle_alpha   90.00
_cell.angle_beta   90.00
_cell.angle_gamma   90.00
#
_symmetry.space_group_name_H-M   'P 1'
#
loop_
_entity.id
_entity.type
_entity.pdbx_description
1 polymer ?
#
loop_
_entity_poly.entity_id
_entity_poly.type
_entity_poly.pdbx_seq_one_letter_code
_entity_poly.pdbx_strand_id
1 'polypeptide(L)'
;MATVTTQRTAALPRHSFKPIIQDVAVEKKAGSEFSPSKHLGYKEPEQIWSMEEIGYPKDKGVSPIAVSQPFQLFTEEAVHEMRREIFKPEVLENCKYSSNIAACQLRGYAPKYAPFTYDAWTNPETLAIISKVAGVDLVPVMDLEIAHINFSVKSEKETKEELAIINKQKRFYADDEGIGGCPWEDDKPVVGWHTDSYPFVCVLMLSDCTNMVGGETALRTGHGDVMKVRGPTMGCAAILQGRYITHQALRALGAQERITAVTSLRPRSPFARDDSVLTTVRPISNLSTLYSEFAEYRMAMMEERVRAQLKEIRERSRTGKKFVTKDFKKFLADQISFLQHMQNEIVQDEDVRMGYVDEMDFPDCIVGADEEPSPKRTRVE
;
A
#
# COMPACT_ATOMS: atom_id res chain seq x y z
N MET A 1 43.75 -29.90 13.24
CA MET A 1 43.59 -28.64 12.47
C MET A 1 42.32 -28.75 11.65
N ALA A 2 41.29 -27.93 11.72
CA ALA A 2 40.85 -26.90 12.66
C ALA A 2 39.31 -27.02 12.69
N THR A 3 38.71 -27.00 13.88
CA THR A 3 37.26 -26.96 14.08
C THR A 3 36.71 -25.63 13.58
N VAL A 4 35.87 -25.67 12.55
CA VAL A 4 35.15 -24.50 12.04
C VAL A 4 34.02 -24.20 13.02
N THR A 5 34.25 -23.22 13.88
CA THR A 5 33.22 -22.65 14.76
C THR A 5 32.29 -21.80 13.90
N THR A 6 31.07 -22.28 13.65
CA THR A 6 30.01 -21.46 13.08
C THR A 6 29.63 -20.38 14.09
N GLN A 7 30.09 -19.15 13.86
CA GLN A 7 29.59 -17.98 14.56
C GLN A 7 28.10 -17.84 14.26
N ARG A 8 27.25 -18.15 15.24
CA ARG A 8 25.87 -17.69 15.28
C ARG A 8 25.92 -16.16 15.27
N THR A 9 25.49 -15.56 14.16
CA THR A 9 25.15 -14.14 14.10
C THR A 9 24.14 -13.86 15.21
N ALA A 10 24.51 -13.01 16.16
CA ALA A 10 23.63 -12.57 17.22
C ALA A 10 22.42 -11.87 16.59
N ALA A 11 21.21 -12.35 16.89
CA ALA A 11 20.00 -11.67 16.49
C ALA A 11 20.00 -10.27 17.09
N LEU A 12 19.82 -9.25 16.25
CA LEU A 12 19.61 -7.87 16.71
C LEU A 12 18.46 -7.84 17.72
N PRO A 13 18.55 -7.03 18.79
CA PRO A 13 17.52 -6.95 19.81
C PRO A 13 16.19 -6.51 19.17
N ARG A 14 15.21 -7.41 19.15
CA ARG A 14 13.83 -7.09 18.73
C ARG A 14 13.22 -6.19 19.78
N HIS A 15 13.08 -4.90 19.49
CA HIS A 15 12.32 -3.99 20.35
C HIS A 15 10.88 -4.51 20.49
N SER A 16 10.49 -4.85 21.72
CA SER A 16 9.15 -5.31 22.04
C SER A 16 8.20 -4.11 22.01
N PHE A 17 7.57 -3.87 20.86
CA PHE A 17 6.49 -2.90 20.75
C PHE A 17 5.20 -3.48 21.32
N LYS A 18 4.71 -2.88 22.42
CA LYS A 18 3.36 -3.09 22.95
C LYS A 18 2.53 -1.84 22.64
N PRO A 19 1.61 -1.87 21.68
CA PRO A 19 0.78 -0.71 21.40
C PRO A 19 -0.09 -0.41 22.62
N ILE A 20 -0.06 0.85 23.09
CA ILE A 20 -0.99 1.34 24.10
C ILE A 20 -2.26 1.73 23.34
N ILE A 21 -3.18 0.79 23.18
CA ILE A 21 -4.47 1.01 22.53
C ILE A 21 -5.44 1.48 23.62
N GLN A 22 -5.90 2.74 23.56
CA GLN A 22 -7.05 3.17 24.36
C GLN A 22 -8.35 2.68 23.72
N ASP A 23 -9.32 2.35 24.55
CA ASP A 23 -10.61 1.76 24.17
C ASP A 23 -10.53 0.39 23.47
N VAL A 24 -9.74 -0.53 24.04
CA VAL A 24 -10.02 -1.97 23.87
C VAL A 24 -11.24 -2.34 24.72
N ALA A 25 -12.37 -1.68 24.51
CA ALA A 25 -13.64 -2.31 24.79
C ALA A 25 -13.75 -3.46 23.78
N VAL A 26 -13.27 -4.65 24.18
CA VAL A 26 -13.68 -5.89 23.51
C VAL A 26 -15.17 -6.00 23.77
N GLU A 27 -15.98 -5.31 22.98
CA GLU A 27 -17.41 -5.52 22.98
C GLU A 27 -17.60 -6.99 22.64
N LYS A 28 -18.15 -7.77 23.58
CA LYS A 28 -18.57 -9.17 23.36
C LYS A 28 -19.79 -9.25 22.43
N LYS A 29 -19.92 -8.32 21.49
CA LYS A 29 -20.94 -8.36 20.45
C LYS A 29 -20.45 -9.36 19.40
N ALA A 30 -21.30 -10.30 19.01
CA ALA A 30 -21.02 -11.11 17.83
C ALA A 30 -20.79 -10.15 16.65
N GLY A 31 -19.70 -10.32 15.91
CA GLY A 31 -19.39 -9.49 14.75
C GLY A 31 -20.55 -9.51 13.76
N SER A 32 -20.86 -8.36 13.16
CA SER A 32 -21.86 -8.31 12.09
C SER A 32 -21.29 -8.91 10.80
N GLU A 33 -22.17 -9.37 9.90
CA GLU A 33 -21.80 -9.78 8.55
C GLU A 33 -21.67 -8.54 7.65
N PHE A 34 -20.74 -8.56 6.69
CA PHE A 34 -20.60 -7.43 5.77
C PHE A 34 -21.81 -7.29 4.85
N SER A 35 -22.40 -6.09 4.82
CA SER A 35 -23.52 -5.73 3.94
C SER A 35 -23.18 -4.45 3.18
N PRO A 36 -23.05 -4.49 1.85
CA PRO A 36 -22.71 -3.31 1.05
C PRO A 36 -23.61 -2.11 1.32
N SER A 37 -24.93 -2.32 1.41
CA SER A 37 -25.91 -1.25 1.62
C SER A 37 -25.82 -0.55 2.97
N LYS A 38 -25.17 -1.17 3.97
CA LYS A 38 -24.95 -0.59 5.30
C LYS A 38 -23.53 -0.07 5.49
N HIS A 39 -22.57 -0.81 4.94
CA HIS A 39 -21.16 -0.65 5.28
C HIS A 39 -20.38 0.12 4.23
N LEU A 40 -20.90 0.26 3.00
CA LEU A 40 -20.34 1.18 2.01
C LEU A 40 -20.92 2.58 2.20
N GLY A 41 -20.03 3.54 2.39
CA GLY A 41 -20.35 4.96 2.56
C GLY A 41 -19.88 5.80 1.38
N TYR A 42 -19.89 5.25 0.16
CA TYR A 42 -19.16 5.80 -0.97
C TYR A 42 -19.50 7.26 -1.27
N LYS A 43 -18.46 8.10 -1.24
CA LYS A 43 -18.46 9.44 -1.82
C LYS A 43 -17.28 9.52 -2.77
N GLU A 44 -17.46 10.15 -3.92
CA GLU A 44 -16.38 10.27 -4.91
C GLU A 44 -15.25 11.18 -4.41
N PRO A 45 -14.00 10.92 -4.83
CA PRO A 45 -12.88 11.82 -4.52
C PRO A 45 -13.08 13.19 -5.15
N GLU A 46 -12.72 14.25 -4.43
CA GLU A 46 -12.78 15.62 -4.94
C GLU A 46 -11.84 15.84 -6.13
N GLN A 47 -10.72 15.09 -6.16
CA GLN A 47 -9.75 15.16 -7.22
C GLN A 47 -9.08 13.82 -7.46
N ILE A 48 -8.83 13.52 -8.73
CA ILE A 48 -8.05 12.37 -9.20
C ILE A 48 -7.00 12.92 -10.15
N TRP A 49 -5.75 12.52 -9.97
CA TRP A 49 -4.66 12.86 -10.88
C TRP A 49 -4.32 11.67 -11.77
N SER A 50 -4.11 11.96 -13.04
CA SER A 50 -3.56 11.04 -14.03
C SER A 50 -2.03 10.96 -13.95
N MET A 51 -1.47 9.90 -14.54
CA MET A 51 -0.03 9.73 -14.72
C MET A 51 0.59 10.92 -15.45
N GLU A 52 -0.08 11.43 -16.50
CA GLU A 52 0.40 12.56 -17.30
C GLU A 52 0.40 13.87 -16.51
N GLU A 53 -0.62 14.11 -15.68
CA GLU A 53 -0.69 15.32 -14.83
C GLU A 53 0.41 15.36 -13.77
N ILE A 54 0.87 14.21 -13.29
CA ILE A 54 2.01 14.13 -12.36
C ILE A 54 3.36 13.95 -13.09
N GLY A 55 3.39 14.17 -14.41
CA GLY A 55 4.62 14.20 -15.20
C GLY A 55 5.16 12.85 -15.66
N TYR A 56 4.41 11.76 -15.51
CA TYR A 56 4.76 10.44 -16.03
C TYR A 56 4.12 10.15 -17.38
N PRO A 57 4.76 9.33 -18.24
CA PRO A 57 4.13 8.83 -19.45
C PRO A 57 2.83 8.07 -19.14
N LYS A 58 1.82 8.21 -20.00
CA LYS A 58 0.51 7.55 -19.85
C LYS A 58 0.60 6.02 -19.72
N ASP A 59 1.60 5.42 -20.36
CA ASP A 59 1.86 3.97 -20.40
C ASP A 59 2.88 3.50 -19.37
N LYS A 60 3.38 4.40 -18.52
CA LYS A 60 4.26 4.03 -17.41
C LYS A 60 3.57 3.05 -16.46
N GLY A 61 2.28 3.25 -16.21
CA GLY A 61 1.45 2.44 -15.33
C GLY A 61 0.55 1.42 -16.04
N VAL A 62 -0.34 0.78 -15.28
CA VAL A 62 -1.38 -0.14 -15.81
C VAL A 62 -2.74 0.54 -16.02
N SER A 63 -2.84 1.82 -15.63
CA SER A 63 -4.00 2.67 -15.82
C SER A 63 -3.55 4.13 -16.03
N PRO A 64 -4.37 4.98 -16.67
CA PRO A 64 -4.09 6.40 -16.77
C PRO A 64 -4.13 7.13 -15.42
N ILE A 65 -4.78 6.59 -14.39
CA ILE A 65 -4.94 7.23 -13.08
C ILE A 65 -3.74 6.96 -12.19
N ALA A 66 -3.07 8.00 -11.71
CA ALA A 66 -1.94 7.90 -10.80
C ALA A 66 -2.38 7.76 -9.34
N VAL A 67 -3.19 8.69 -8.86
CA VAL A 67 -3.57 8.82 -7.45
C VAL A 67 -4.89 9.57 -7.29
N SER A 68 -5.67 9.25 -6.25
CA SER A 68 -6.85 10.02 -5.85
C SER A 68 -6.60 10.81 -4.56
N GLN A 69 -7.30 11.94 -4.38
CA GLN A 69 -7.57 12.43 -3.03
C GLN A 69 -8.31 11.35 -2.21
N PRO A 70 -8.25 11.40 -0.87
CA PRO A 70 -9.07 10.56 -0.03
C PRO A 70 -10.56 10.71 -0.35
N PHE A 71 -11.28 9.60 -0.31
CA PHE A 71 -12.71 9.54 -0.56
C PHE A 71 -13.37 8.58 0.40
N GLN A 72 -14.61 8.86 0.83
CA GLN A 72 -15.30 7.95 1.75
C GLN A 72 -15.55 6.63 1.05
N LEU A 73 -15.09 5.51 1.62
CA LEU A 73 -15.33 4.17 1.09
C LEU A 73 -16.25 3.38 2.00
N PHE A 74 -15.88 3.28 3.28
CA PHE A 74 -16.62 2.52 4.29
C PHE A 74 -17.29 3.46 5.29
N THR A 75 -18.42 3.06 5.86
CA THR A 75 -19.03 3.78 6.98
C THR A 75 -18.20 3.63 8.24
N GLU A 76 -18.44 4.50 9.22
CA GLU A 76 -17.81 4.41 10.53
C GLU A 76 -18.12 3.07 11.22
N GLU A 77 -19.36 2.56 11.10
CA GLU A 77 -19.74 1.23 11.61
C GLU A 77 -18.84 0.11 11.05
N ALA A 78 -18.56 0.16 9.75
CA ALA A 78 -17.71 -0.83 9.10
C ALA A 78 -16.25 -0.73 9.56
N VAL A 79 -15.73 0.48 9.76
CA VAL A 79 -14.40 0.68 10.32
C VAL A 79 -14.31 0.11 11.74
N HIS A 80 -15.34 0.29 12.56
CA HIS A 80 -15.38 -0.28 13.91
C HIS A 80 -15.36 -1.81 13.90
N GLU A 81 -16.04 -2.46 12.94
CA GLU A 81 -15.95 -3.92 12.77
C GLU A 81 -14.55 -4.37 12.35
N MET A 82 -13.95 -3.71 11.34
CA MET A 82 -12.58 -4.01 10.91
C MET A 82 -11.58 -3.85 12.07
N ARG A 83 -11.72 -2.79 12.87
CA ARG A 83 -10.92 -2.57 14.08
C ARG A 83 -11.09 -3.71 15.10
N ARG A 84 -12.31 -4.17 15.33
CA ARG A 84 -12.55 -5.31 16.24
C ARG A 84 -11.81 -6.56 15.79
N GLU A 85 -11.75 -6.81 14.49
CA GLU A 85 -11.07 -7.98 13.95
C GLU A 85 -9.56 -7.92 14.09
N ILE A 86 -8.93 -6.77 13.83
CA ILE A 86 -7.46 -6.63 13.91
C ILE A 86 -6.93 -6.69 15.35
N PHE A 87 -7.75 -6.36 16.35
CA PHE A 87 -7.38 -6.39 17.77
C PHE A 87 -7.68 -7.72 18.47
N LYS A 88 -8.18 -8.73 17.75
CA LYS A 88 -8.30 -10.08 18.30
C LYS A 88 -6.92 -10.59 18.73
N PRO A 89 -6.76 -11.17 19.94
CA PRO A 89 -5.47 -11.65 20.43
C PRO A 89 -4.77 -12.61 19.46
N GLU A 90 -5.54 -13.52 18.85
CA GLU A 90 -5.07 -14.49 17.86
C GLU A 90 -4.50 -13.83 16.58
N VAL A 91 -4.98 -12.66 16.19
CA VAL A 91 -4.45 -11.90 15.04
C VAL A 91 -3.10 -11.28 15.41
N LEU A 92 -3.04 -10.61 16.56
CA LEU A 92 -1.81 -9.96 17.03
C LEU A 92 -0.68 -10.96 17.32
N GLU A 93 -1.02 -12.19 17.70
CA GLU A 93 -0.06 -13.26 17.98
C GLU A 93 0.47 -13.93 16.71
N ASN A 94 -0.43 -14.24 15.75
CA ASN A 94 -0.08 -15.09 14.61
C ASN A 94 0.28 -14.32 13.32
N CYS A 95 -0.09 -13.04 13.22
CA CYS A 95 -0.02 -12.29 11.96
C CYS A 95 0.90 -11.06 12.02
N LYS A 96 1.70 -10.90 13.09
CA LYS A 96 2.54 -9.71 13.31
C LYS A 96 3.92 -9.82 12.67
N TYR A 97 4.30 -8.78 11.91
CA TYR A 97 5.59 -8.65 11.24
C TYR A 97 6.21 -7.26 11.50
N SER A 98 7.50 -7.12 11.22
CA SER A 98 8.26 -5.85 11.35
C SER A 98 9.46 -5.85 10.40
N SER A 99 9.88 -4.68 9.93
CA SER A 99 11.08 -4.46 9.11
C SER A 99 11.84 -3.20 9.53
N ASN A 100 12.96 -2.90 8.85
CA ASN A 100 13.69 -1.64 9.00
C ASN A 100 12.86 -0.40 8.61
N ILE A 101 11.90 -0.53 7.70
CA ILE A 101 11.04 0.58 7.24
C ILE A 101 9.67 0.64 7.92
N ALA A 102 9.26 -0.41 8.65
CA ALA A 102 7.96 -0.48 9.31
C ALA A 102 8.05 -1.23 10.66
N ALA A 103 7.75 -0.53 11.75
CA ALA A 103 7.94 -1.06 13.11
C ALA A 103 6.97 -2.19 13.50
N CYS A 104 5.72 -2.15 13.01
CA CYS A 104 4.69 -3.13 13.37
C CYS A 104 3.62 -3.22 12.28
N GLN A 105 3.46 -4.40 11.70
CA GLN A 105 2.48 -4.67 10.64
C GLN A 105 1.69 -5.95 10.92
N LEU A 106 0.46 -6.04 10.40
CA LEU A 106 -0.30 -7.30 10.30
C LEU A 106 -0.47 -7.69 8.85
N ARG A 107 -0.19 -8.95 8.51
CA ARG A 107 -0.38 -9.50 7.15
C ARG A 107 -1.03 -10.87 7.19
N GLY A 108 -1.85 -11.18 6.19
CA GLY A 108 -2.48 -12.51 6.02
C GLY A 108 -3.50 -12.92 7.09
N TYR A 109 -4.03 -11.95 7.84
CA TYR A 109 -5.02 -12.25 8.89
C TYR A 109 -6.44 -12.36 8.34
N ALA A 110 -6.74 -11.64 7.25
CA ALA A 110 -8.11 -11.41 6.81
C ALA A 110 -8.90 -12.70 6.51
N PRO A 111 -8.39 -13.63 5.67
CA PRO A 111 -9.16 -14.81 5.25
C PRO A 111 -9.56 -15.74 6.40
N LYS A 112 -8.73 -15.79 7.46
CA LYS A 112 -8.91 -16.73 8.57
C LYS A 112 -9.54 -16.11 9.80
N TYR A 113 -9.17 -14.88 10.14
CA TYR A 113 -9.50 -14.27 11.42
C TYR A 113 -10.43 -13.07 11.31
N ALA A 114 -10.66 -12.54 10.09
CA ALA A 114 -11.41 -11.32 9.87
C ALA A 114 -12.42 -11.46 8.71
N PRO A 115 -13.46 -12.31 8.86
CA PRO A 115 -14.45 -12.54 7.81
C PRO A 115 -15.15 -11.25 7.36
N PHE A 116 -15.44 -10.30 8.26
CA PHE A 116 -16.04 -9.02 7.86
C PHE A 116 -15.11 -8.25 6.94
N THR A 117 -13.83 -8.12 7.33
CA THR A 117 -12.82 -7.42 6.54
C THR A 117 -12.61 -8.13 5.20
N TYR A 118 -12.50 -9.46 5.19
CA TYR A 118 -12.31 -10.24 3.98
C TYR A 118 -13.48 -10.06 3.00
N ASP A 119 -14.71 -10.19 3.49
CA ASP A 119 -15.92 -9.98 2.69
C ASP A 119 -15.99 -8.53 2.18
N ALA A 120 -15.65 -7.55 3.01
CA ALA A 120 -15.65 -6.15 2.63
C ALA A 120 -14.74 -5.85 1.44
N TRP A 121 -13.53 -6.42 1.42
CA TRP A 121 -12.52 -6.19 0.38
C TRP A 121 -12.65 -7.08 -0.86
N THR A 122 -13.36 -8.20 -0.75
CA THR A 122 -13.66 -9.10 -1.88
C THR A 122 -15.04 -8.87 -2.50
N ASN A 123 -15.89 -8.06 -1.85
CA ASN A 123 -17.24 -7.77 -2.35
C ASN A 123 -17.21 -7.08 -3.73
N PRO A 124 -18.03 -7.52 -4.70
CA PRO A 124 -18.09 -6.92 -6.02
C PRO A 124 -18.43 -5.42 -6.03
N GLU A 125 -19.25 -4.91 -5.11
CA GLU A 125 -19.62 -3.50 -5.04
C GLU A 125 -18.44 -2.64 -4.57
N THR A 126 -17.69 -3.11 -3.57
CA THR A 126 -16.44 -2.48 -3.13
C THR A 126 -15.43 -2.41 -4.27
N LEU A 127 -15.22 -3.54 -4.97
CA LEU A 127 -14.28 -3.61 -6.09
C LEU A 127 -14.73 -2.76 -7.27
N ALA A 128 -16.03 -2.63 -7.53
CA ALA A 128 -16.56 -1.75 -8.57
C ALA A 128 -16.27 -0.26 -8.27
N ILE A 129 -16.43 0.17 -7.01
CA ILE A 129 -16.08 1.52 -6.57
C ILE A 129 -14.58 1.79 -6.76
N ILE A 130 -13.74 0.89 -6.26
CA ILE A 130 -12.28 1.00 -6.36
C ILE A 130 -11.84 1.04 -7.83
N SER A 131 -12.38 0.15 -8.66
CA SER A 131 -12.09 0.09 -10.09
C SER A 131 -12.52 1.36 -10.83
N LYS A 132 -13.67 1.93 -10.47
CA LYS A 132 -14.14 3.21 -11.02
C LYS A 132 -13.15 4.34 -10.73
N VAL A 133 -12.67 4.45 -9.48
CA VAL A 133 -11.69 5.47 -9.09
C VAL A 133 -10.34 5.22 -9.76
N ALA A 134 -9.91 3.96 -9.85
CA ALA A 134 -8.64 3.57 -10.46
C ALA A 134 -8.62 3.66 -12.00
N GLY A 135 -9.76 3.80 -12.66
CA GLY A 135 -9.86 3.84 -14.12
C GLY A 135 -9.53 2.51 -14.82
N VAL A 136 -9.51 1.40 -14.09
CA VAL A 136 -9.28 0.03 -14.60
C VAL A 136 -9.96 -0.99 -13.66
N ASP A 137 -10.42 -2.11 -14.21
CA ASP A 137 -11.01 -3.20 -13.42
C ASP A 137 -9.95 -3.89 -12.55
N LEU A 138 -10.10 -3.78 -11.23
CA LEU A 138 -9.17 -4.25 -10.22
C LEU A 138 -9.73 -5.40 -9.38
N VAL A 139 -8.83 -6.26 -8.94
CA VAL A 139 -9.05 -7.32 -7.94
C VAL A 139 -7.93 -7.31 -6.92
N PRO A 140 -8.17 -7.80 -5.68
CA PRO A 140 -7.09 -8.06 -4.74
C PRO A 140 -6.05 -8.96 -5.40
N VAL A 141 -4.76 -8.68 -5.15
CA VAL A 141 -3.68 -9.47 -5.77
C VAL A 141 -3.71 -10.90 -5.25
N MET A 142 -3.80 -11.02 -3.93
CA MET A 142 -3.68 -12.24 -3.12
C MET A 142 -4.37 -12.02 -1.78
N ASP A 143 -4.76 -13.10 -1.13
CA ASP A 143 -5.44 -13.08 0.17
C ASP A 143 -4.53 -12.56 1.28
N LEU A 144 -3.23 -12.87 1.20
CA LEU A 144 -2.17 -12.34 2.07
C LEU A 144 -2.12 -10.81 2.07
N GLU A 145 -2.52 -10.19 0.95
CA GLU A 145 -2.44 -8.75 0.68
C GLU A 145 -3.75 -8.00 0.92
N ILE A 146 -4.78 -8.68 1.42
CA ILE A 146 -6.03 -8.06 1.81
C ILE A 146 -5.84 -7.35 3.15
N ALA A 147 -6.08 -6.04 3.15
CA ALA A 147 -6.13 -5.18 4.33
C ALA A 147 -4.92 -5.28 5.26
N HIS A 148 -3.68 -5.35 4.74
CA HIS A 148 -2.52 -5.38 5.62
C HIS A 148 -2.48 -4.12 6.50
N ILE A 149 -2.20 -4.29 7.79
CA ILE A 149 -2.29 -3.21 8.77
C ILE A 149 -0.92 -2.62 9.03
N ASN A 150 -0.84 -1.30 9.05
CA ASN A 150 0.30 -0.57 9.59
C ASN A 150 -0.10 0.10 10.90
N PHE A 151 0.63 -0.17 11.98
CA PHE A 151 0.42 0.48 13.27
C PHE A 151 1.46 1.57 13.51
N SER A 152 1.00 2.78 13.81
CA SER A 152 1.80 3.82 14.43
C SER A 152 1.08 4.28 15.70
N VAL A 153 1.63 3.99 16.87
CA VAL A 153 1.00 4.30 18.17
C VAL A 153 2.02 5.04 19.03
N LYS A 154 1.57 6.12 19.68
CA LYS A 154 2.35 6.98 20.59
C LYS A 154 1.73 6.95 21.98
N SER A 155 2.51 7.23 23.02
CA SER A 155 1.96 7.42 24.36
C SER A 155 1.21 8.76 24.48
N GLU A 156 0.29 8.89 25.45
CA GLU A 156 -0.39 10.16 25.72
C GLU A 156 0.59 11.29 26.05
N LYS A 157 1.69 10.96 26.73
CA LYS A 157 2.70 11.93 27.18
C LYS A 157 3.45 12.50 25.98
N GLU A 158 3.91 11.64 25.08
CA GLU A 158 4.56 12.04 23.82
C GLU A 158 3.61 12.87 22.94
N THR A 159 2.34 12.46 22.85
CA THR A 159 1.32 13.19 22.07
C THR A 159 1.07 14.60 22.63
N LYS A 160 0.97 14.73 23.97
CA LYS A 160 0.78 16.03 24.65
C LYS A 160 2.01 16.93 24.54
N GLU A 161 3.22 16.37 24.60
CA GLU A 161 4.47 17.09 24.42
C GLU A 161 4.62 17.62 22.98
N GLU A 162 4.34 16.79 21.96
CA GLU A 162 4.32 17.22 20.54
C GLU A 162 3.29 18.34 20.31
N LEU A 163 2.05 18.19 20.80
CA LEU A 163 1.00 19.21 20.67
C LEU A 163 1.38 20.52 21.36
N ALA A 164 2.03 20.46 22.51
CA ALA A 164 2.48 21.65 23.24
C ALA A 164 3.61 22.38 22.48
N ILE A 165 4.50 21.65 21.80
CA ILE A 165 5.56 22.21 20.97
C ILE A 165 4.98 22.84 19.70
N ILE A 166 4.06 22.16 19.00
CA ILE A 166 3.37 22.69 17.81
C ILE A 166 2.58 23.96 18.15
N ASN A 167 1.86 23.96 19.29
CA ASN A 167 1.12 25.13 19.74
C ASN A 167 2.04 26.27 20.18
N LYS A 168 3.23 25.98 20.72
CA LYS A 168 4.26 27.01 20.95
C LYS A 168 4.77 27.56 19.63
N GLN A 169 5.11 26.73 18.65
CA GLN A 169 5.59 27.18 17.34
C GLN A 169 4.53 27.99 16.57
N LYS A 170 3.25 27.57 16.56
CA LYS A 170 2.15 28.36 15.98
C LYS A 170 1.98 29.75 16.63
N ARG A 171 2.38 29.92 17.89
CA ARG A 171 2.43 31.22 18.56
C ARG A 171 3.70 32.01 18.23
N PHE A 172 4.83 31.36 17.96
CA PHE A 172 6.08 32.02 17.57
C PHE A 172 6.08 32.50 16.11
N TYR A 173 5.37 31.83 15.19
CA TYR A 173 5.23 32.28 13.79
C TYR A 173 4.31 33.50 13.58
N ALA A 174 3.70 34.03 14.64
CA ALA A 174 2.95 35.28 14.59
C ALA A 174 3.83 36.52 14.84
N ASP A 175 5.06 36.36 15.35
CA ASP A 175 5.83 37.48 15.93
C ASP A 175 7.31 37.61 15.46
N ASP A 176 7.82 36.82 14.50
CA ASP A 176 9.19 37.09 13.99
C ASP A 176 9.42 36.65 12.54
N GLU A 177 10.01 37.56 11.75
CA GLU A 177 10.46 37.33 10.39
C GLU A 177 11.79 36.58 10.40
N GLY A 178 11.85 35.43 9.72
CA GLY A 178 13.09 34.93 9.12
C GLY A 178 13.94 33.96 9.95
N ILE A 179 14.21 32.82 9.30
CA ILE A 179 15.39 31.96 9.45
C ILE A 179 15.55 31.31 10.84
N GLY A 180 15.05 30.07 10.93
CA GLY A 180 15.37 29.17 12.03
C GLY A 180 15.05 27.73 11.66
N GLY A 181 16.00 27.04 11.02
CA GLY A 181 15.94 25.59 10.80
C GLY A 181 15.71 24.87 12.12
N CYS A 182 14.68 24.02 12.17
CA CYS A 182 14.41 23.18 13.33
C CYS A 182 15.30 21.92 13.28
N PRO A 183 16.07 21.62 14.34
CA PRO A 183 16.85 20.39 14.44
C PRO A 183 16.00 19.27 15.07
N TRP A 184 15.75 18.19 14.34
CA TRP A 184 15.19 16.97 14.92
C TRP A 184 16.05 15.77 14.53
N GLU A 185 16.65 15.12 15.53
CA GLU A 185 17.43 13.88 15.40
C GLU A 185 16.54 12.61 15.35
N ASP A 186 15.23 12.70 15.04
CA ASP A 186 14.40 11.51 14.74
C ASP A 186 13.17 11.84 13.86
N ASP A 187 13.39 12.58 12.77
CA ASP A 187 12.40 13.06 11.80
C ASP A 187 11.89 11.98 10.81
N LYS A 188 11.87 10.72 11.24
CA LYS A 188 11.63 9.60 10.31
C LYS A 188 10.15 9.48 9.89
N PRO A 189 9.89 9.22 8.60
CA PRO A 189 8.55 8.97 8.05
C PRO A 189 7.92 7.70 8.65
N VAL A 190 6.59 7.53 8.49
CA VAL A 190 5.90 6.29 8.91
C VAL A 190 6.34 5.11 8.05
N VAL A 191 6.50 5.38 6.75
CA VAL A 191 7.13 4.48 5.78
C VAL A 191 8.01 5.33 4.88
N GLY A 192 9.29 4.94 4.76
CA GLY A 192 10.30 5.64 3.95
C GLY A 192 9.96 5.71 2.46
N TRP A 193 10.80 6.38 1.67
CA TRP A 193 10.66 6.40 0.22
C TRP A 193 10.73 4.99 -0.37
N HIS A 194 9.69 4.61 -1.10
CA HIS A 194 9.63 3.31 -1.76
C HIS A 194 8.71 3.33 -2.98
N THR A 195 8.73 2.22 -3.71
CA THR A 195 7.68 1.82 -4.65
C THR A 195 7.07 0.54 -4.13
N ASP A 196 5.76 0.40 -4.28
CA ASP A 196 5.07 -0.81 -3.83
C ASP A 196 5.49 -2.04 -4.63
N SER A 197 5.21 -3.20 -4.04
CA SER A 197 5.31 -4.49 -4.70
C SER A 197 4.31 -4.65 -5.84
N TYR A 198 3.11 -4.08 -5.73
CA TYR A 198 1.98 -4.39 -6.59
C TYR A 198 1.45 -3.17 -7.35
N PRO A 199 0.80 -3.36 -8.52
CA PRO A 199 0.41 -2.27 -9.41
C PRO A 199 -0.41 -1.16 -8.75
N PHE A 200 -1.35 -1.52 -7.88
CA PHE A 200 -2.22 -0.61 -7.18
C PHE A 200 -2.27 -0.91 -5.70
N VAL A 201 -2.56 0.14 -4.93
CA VAL A 201 -2.87 0.06 -3.52
C VAL A 201 -4.11 0.89 -3.20
N CYS A 202 -4.95 0.37 -2.31
CA CYS A 202 -6.03 1.11 -1.67
C CYS A 202 -5.73 1.25 -0.18
N VAL A 203 -5.48 2.47 0.27
CA VAL A 203 -5.11 2.78 1.67
C VAL A 203 -6.35 3.31 2.39
N LEU A 204 -6.91 2.53 3.30
CA LEU A 204 -8.04 2.88 4.16
C LEU A 204 -7.53 3.35 5.53
N MET A 205 -8.03 4.49 6.02
CA MET A 205 -7.76 4.92 7.39
C MET A 205 -8.74 4.29 8.37
N LEU A 206 -8.21 3.63 9.42
CA LEU A 206 -9.00 3.04 10.51
C LEU A 206 -8.99 3.86 11.79
N SER A 207 -8.08 4.82 11.94
CA SER A 207 -8.06 5.73 13.11
C SER A 207 -8.83 7.01 12.84
N ASP A 208 -9.39 7.60 13.90
CA ASP A 208 -9.88 8.97 13.84
C ASP A 208 -8.69 9.94 13.77
N CYS A 209 -8.57 10.62 12.63
CA CYS A 209 -7.50 11.56 12.34
C CYS A 209 -7.94 13.02 12.35
N THR A 210 -9.13 13.34 12.90
CA THR A 210 -9.74 14.67 12.79
C THR A 210 -8.86 15.80 13.35
N ASN A 211 -8.07 15.52 14.39
CA ASN A 211 -7.18 16.51 15.03
C ASN A 211 -5.71 16.41 14.61
N MET A 212 -5.41 15.62 13.57
CA MET A 212 -4.02 15.41 13.13
C MET A 212 -3.54 16.53 12.21
N VAL A 213 -2.26 16.88 12.38
CA VAL A 213 -1.50 17.71 11.44
C VAL A 213 -0.46 16.83 10.78
N GLY A 214 -0.38 16.84 9.46
CA GLY A 214 0.46 15.93 8.68
C GLY A 214 -0.24 14.64 8.28
N GLY A 215 0.53 13.59 8.00
CA GLY A 215 -0.01 12.29 7.58
C GLY A 215 -0.32 12.17 6.09
N GLU A 216 0.11 13.16 5.29
CA GLU A 216 0.04 13.15 3.84
C GLU A 216 0.86 12.02 3.24
N THR A 217 0.48 11.62 2.03
CA THR A 217 1.35 10.81 1.19
C THR A 217 2.10 11.74 0.25
N ALA A 218 3.42 11.80 0.40
CA ALA A 218 4.30 12.51 -0.52
C ALA A 218 4.58 11.60 -1.73
N LEU A 219 4.47 12.18 -2.93
CA LEU A 219 4.65 11.51 -4.21
C LEU A 219 5.73 12.22 -5.00
N ARG A 220 6.70 11.48 -5.54
CA ARG A 220 7.67 12.05 -6.46
C ARG A 220 7.10 12.06 -7.88
N THR A 221 6.88 13.26 -8.40
CA THR A 221 6.39 13.48 -9.77
C THR A 221 7.44 13.05 -10.81
N GLY A 222 7.01 12.84 -12.05
CA GLY A 222 7.93 12.57 -13.16
C GLY A 222 8.87 13.73 -13.51
N HIS A 223 8.60 14.92 -12.97
CA HIS A 223 9.46 16.10 -13.10
C HIS A 223 10.55 16.18 -12.03
N GLY A 224 10.45 15.38 -10.96
CA GLY A 224 11.39 15.36 -9.85
C GLY A 224 10.90 16.07 -8.59
N ASP A 225 9.84 16.88 -8.70
CA ASP A 225 9.22 17.60 -7.59
C ASP A 225 8.34 16.68 -6.71
N VAL A 226 8.03 17.12 -5.49
CA VAL A 226 7.19 16.37 -4.54
C VAL A 226 5.77 16.93 -4.50
N MET A 227 4.79 16.07 -4.74
CA MET A 227 3.37 16.38 -4.56
C MET A 227 2.85 15.72 -3.28
N LYS A 228 2.25 16.49 -2.37
CA LYS A 228 1.61 15.95 -1.16
C LYS A 228 0.11 15.76 -1.38
N VAL A 229 -0.38 14.55 -1.14
CA VAL A 229 -1.80 14.21 -1.14
C VAL A 229 -2.28 14.11 0.29
N ARG A 230 -3.42 14.74 0.59
CA ARG A 230 -4.00 14.76 1.95
C ARG A 230 -4.16 13.33 2.47
N GLY A 231 -3.84 13.12 3.74
CA GLY A 231 -4.07 11.84 4.40
C GLY A 231 -5.57 11.53 4.56
N PRO A 232 -6.00 10.26 4.44
CA PRO A 232 -7.38 9.88 4.66
C PRO A 232 -7.80 10.03 6.12
N THR A 233 -9.05 10.46 6.35
CA THR A 233 -9.74 10.40 7.64
C THR A 233 -10.43 9.04 7.81
N MET A 234 -10.87 8.70 9.03
CA MET A 234 -11.51 7.42 9.32
C MET A 234 -12.58 7.02 8.28
N GLY A 235 -12.46 5.82 7.71
CA GLY A 235 -13.36 5.28 6.68
C GLY A 235 -13.13 5.81 5.26
N CYS A 236 -12.26 6.82 5.09
CA CYS A 236 -11.80 7.26 3.79
C CYS A 236 -10.66 6.38 3.28
N ALA A 237 -10.66 6.17 1.97
CA ALA A 237 -9.62 5.46 1.24
C ALA A 237 -8.95 6.37 0.22
N ALA A 238 -7.70 6.07 -0.13
CA ALA A 238 -6.99 6.67 -1.25
C ALA A 238 -6.45 5.56 -2.17
N ILE A 239 -6.55 5.78 -3.48
CA ILE A 239 -6.01 4.87 -4.50
C ILE A 239 -4.69 5.45 -5.01
N LEU A 240 -3.68 4.59 -5.16
CA LEU A 240 -2.37 4.95 -5.69
C LEU A 240 -1.80 3.83 -6.58
N GLN A 241 -1.20 4.20 -7.71
CA GLN A 241 -0.37 3.31 -8.53
C GLN A 241 1.05 3.14 -7.94
N GLY A 242 1.12 2.58 -6.73
CA GLY A 242 2.33 2.62 -5.90
C GLY A 242 3.54 1.89 -6.48
N ARG A 243 3.34 0.91 -7.37
CA ARG A 243 4.46 0.24 -8.09
C ARG A 243 5.24 1.20 -8.98
N TYR A 244 4.54 2.20 -9.54
CA TYR A 244 5.07 3.08 -10.59
C TYR A 244 5.45 4.46 -10.07
N ILE A 245 4.96 4.83 -8.88
CA ILE A 245 5.13 6.15 -8.29
C ILE A 245 5.90 5.99 -6.98
N THR A 246 7.11 6.57 -6.93
CA THR A 246 7.89 6.63 -5.69
C THR A 246 7.17 7.52 -4.70
N HIS A 247 6.95 7.02 -3.49
CA HIS A 247 6.14 7.70 -2.49
C HIS A 247 6.62 7.44 -1.07
N GLN A 248 6.17 8.29 -0.16
CA GLN A 248 6.52 8.30 1.25
C GLN A 248 5.29 8.65 2.08
N ALA A 249 5.06 7.92 3.18
CA ALA A 249 3.98 8.20 4.11
C ALA A 249 4.51 9.11 5.24
N LEU A 250 4.06 10.36 5.25
CA LEU A 250 4.51 11.34 6.24
C LEU A 250 3.95 11.00 7.62
N ARG A 251 4.71 11.35 8.65
CA ARG A 251 4.26 11.27 10.03
C ARG A 251 3.13 12.26 10.25
N ALA A 252 2.17 11.83 11.05
CA ALA A 252 1.14 12.71 11.56
C ALA A 252 1.40 13.01 13.03
N LEU A 253 1.18 14.27 13.38
CA LEU A 253 1.38 14.82 14.71
C LEU A 253 0.02 15.05 15.36
N GLY A 254 -0.05 14.89 16.68
CA GLY A 254 -1.25 15.21 17.45
C GLY A 254 -2.29 14.10 17.62
N ALA A 255 -2.10 12.90 17.05
CA ALA A 255 -2.88 11.72 17.41
C ALA A 255 -2.07 10.68 18.18
N GLN A 256 -2.77 9.98 19.07
CA GLN A 256 -2.23 8.87 19.85
C GLN A 256 -2.05 7.61 19.00
N GLU A 257 -2.88 7.41 17.97
CA GLU A 257 -2.77 6.28 17.03
C GLU A 257 -3.04 6.69 15.58
N ARG A 258 -2.35 6.00 14.65
CA ARG A 258 -2.60 6.01 13.22
C ARG A 258 -2.54 4.57 12.72
N ILE A 259 -3.72 4.03 12.42
CA ILE A 259 -3.90 2.67 11.91
C ILE A 259 -4.43 2.77 10.49
N THR A 260 -3.68 2.23 9.54
CA THR A 260 -4.10 2.15 8.13
C THR A 260 -4.19 0.70 7.70
N ALA A 261 -5.29 0.35 7.04
CA ALA A 261 -5.47 -0.92 6.33
C ALA A 261 -5.18 -0.71 4.84
N VAL A 262 -4.39 -1.60 4.26
CA VAL A 262 -3.86 -1.41 2.93
C VAL A 262 -4.11 -2.67 2.11
N THR A 263 -4.88 -2.55 1.04
CA THR A 263 -5.21 -3.67 0.16
C THR A 263 -4.48 -3.48 -1.17
N SER A 264 -3.63 -4.46 -1.52
CA SER A 264 -2.90 -4.47 -2.79
C SER A 264 -3.77 -5.03 -3.90
N LEU A 265 -3.78 -4.38 -5.06
CA LEU A 265 -4.67 -4.65 -6.17
C LEU A 265 -3.89 -4.83 -7.49
N ARG A 266 -4.44 -5.64 -8.39
CA ARG A 266 -3.98 -5.79 -9.78
C ARG A 266 -5.15 -5.68 -10.76
N PRO A 267 -4.88 -5.36 -12.03
CA PRO A 267 -5.87 -5.52 -13.08
C PRO A 267 -6.45 -6.94 -13.08
N ARG A 268 -7.77 -7.06 -13.22
CA ARG A 268 -8.47 -8.36 -13.30
C ARG A 268 -8.05 -9.13 -14.54
N SER A 269 -7.97 -8.43 -15.68
CA SER A 269 -7.70 -9.05 -16.98
C SER A 269 -6.35 -9.77 -16.96
N PRO A 270 -6.29 -11.07 -17.32
CA PRO A 270 -5.02 -11.77 -17.42
C PRO A 270 -4.14 -11.18 -18.52
N PHE A 271 -4.71 -10.45 -19.49
CA PHE A 271 -3.97 -9.84 -20.61
C PHE A 271 -3.41 -8.45 -20.28
N ALA A 272 -3.79 -7.87 -19.15
CA ALA A 272 -3.18 -6.64 -18.68
C ALA A 272 -1.73 -6.90 -18.21
N ARG A 273 -0.93 -5.84 -18.19
CA ARG A 273 0.43 -5.88 -17.66
C ARG A 273 0.37 -6.09 -16.15
N ASP A 274 1.24 -6.95 -15.64
CA ASP A 274 1.38 -7.27 -14.23
C ASP A 274 2.87 -7.25 -13.86
N ASP A 275 3.27 -6.09 -13.32
CA ASP A 275 4.66 -5.81 -12.90
C ASP A 275 4.83 -6.04 -11.39
N SER A 276 4.00 -6.90 -10.80
CA SER A 276 4.08 -7.28 -9.39
C SER A 276 5.43 -7.88 -9.06
N VAL A 277 6.09 -7.38 -8.03
CA VAL A 277 7.36 -7.89 -7.48
C VAL A 277 7.18 -8.25 -6.02
N LEU A 278 8.04 -9.11 -5.49
CA LEU A 278 7.97 -9.57 -4.10
C LEU A 278 9.06 -8.94 -3.22
N THR A 279 9.88 -8.03 -3.76
CA THR A 279 11.08 -7.51 -3.08
C THR A 279 10.80 -6.85 -1.72
N THR A 280 9.72 -6.06 -1.59
CA THR A 280 9.42 -5.35 -0.34
C THR A 280 8.58 -6.18 0.64
N VAL A 281 7.81 -7.15 0.14
CA VAL A 281 6.89 -7.97 0.95
C VAL A 281 7.46 -9.32 1.37
N ARG A 282 8.42 -9.87 0.61
CA ARG A 282 9.08 -11.15 0.90
C ARG A 282 9.75 -11.16 2.28
N PRO A 283 10.50 -10.12 2.70
CA PRO A 283 11.16 -10.12 4.01
C PRO A 283 10.19 -10.03 5.20
N ILE A 284 8.92 -9.71 4.97
CA ILE A 284 7.91 -9.41 6.00
C ILE A 284 6.68 -10.29 5.90
N SER A 285 6.78 -11.46 5.27
CA SER A 285 5.65 -12.37 5.07
C SER A 285 6.03 -13.81 5.40
N ASN A 286 5.03 -14.67 5.60
CA ASN A 286 5.24 -16.11 5.54
C ASN A 286 5.55 -16.50 4.09
N LEU A 287 6.78 -16.97 3.82
CA LEU A 287 7.24 -17.28 2.46
C LEU A 287 6.40 -18.36 1.77
N SER A 288 6.03 -19.41 2.51
CA SER A 288 5.22 -20.50 1.95
C SER A 288 3.86 -19.99 1.48
N THR A 289 3.17 -19.19 2.30
CA THR A 289 1.90 -18.54 1.91
C THR A 289 2.10 -17.58 0.75
N LEU A 290 3.08 -16.67 0.84
CA LEU A 290 3.35 -15.67 -0.18
C LEU A 290 3.63 -16.30 -1.55
N TYR A 291 4.54 -17.28 -1.62
CA TYR A 291 4.91 -17.92 -2.88
C TYR A 291 3.82 -18.83 -3.41
N SER A 292 3.05 -19.50 -2.54
CA SER A 292 1.93 -20.33 -2.97
C SER A 292 0.85 -19.48 -3.64
N GLU A 293 0.39 -18.42 -2.98
CA GLU A 293 -0.64 -17.53 -3.53
C GLU A 293 -0.13 -16.78 -4.78
N PHE A 294 1.14 -16.35 -4.79
CA PHE A 294 1.73 -15.66 -5.94
C PHE A 294 1.82 -16.60 -7.14
N ALA A 295 2.31 -17.83 -6.93
CA ALA A 295 2.37 -18.82 -7.99
C ALA A 295 0.97 -19.19 -8.49
N GLU A 296 0.01 -19.37 -7.60
CA GLU A 296 -1.36 -19.73 -7.95
C GLU A 296 -1.99 -18.70 -8.90
N TYR A 297 -2.03 -17.42 -8.53
CA TYR A 297 -2.70 -16.43 -9.40
C TYR A 297 -1.94 -16.23 -10.72
N ARG A 298 -0.60 -16.27 -10.70
CA ARG A 298 0.23 -16.12 -11.91
C ARG A 298 0.01 -17.29 -12.87
N MET A 299 -0.12 -18.51 -12.34
CA MET A 299 -0.42 -19.71 -13.12
C MET A 299 -1.86 -19.68 -13.66
N ALA A 300 -2.83 -19.22 -12.88
CA ALA A 300 -4.20 -19.01 -13.35
C ALA A 300 -4.26 -18.01 -14.54
N MET A 301 -3.50 -16.91 -14.47
CA MET A 301 -3.37 -15.98 -15.60
C MET A 301 -2.79 -16.67 -16.85
N MET A 302 -1.76 -17.51 -16.68
CA MET A 302 -1.18 -18.28 -17.79
C MET A 302 -2.19 -19.25 -18.40
N GLU A 303 -2.98 -19.94 -17.56
CA GLU A 303 -4.04 -20.84 -18.00
C GLU A 303 -5.06 -20.12 -18.90
N GLU A 304 -5.54 -18.95 -18.48
CA GLU A 304 -6.47 -18.13 -19.26
C GLU A 304 -5.87 -17.64 -20.59
N ARG A 305 -4.61 -17.18 -20.56
CA ARG A 305 -3.89 -16.73 -21.76
C ARG A 305 -3.71 -17.86 -22.77
N VAL A 306 -3.25 -19.03 -22.32
CA VAL A 306 -3.06 -20.21 -23.18
C VAL A 306 -4.40 -20.70 -23.72
N ARG A 307 -5.44 -20.74 -22.89
CA ARG A 307 -6.80 -21.12 -23.31
C ARG A 307 -7.32 -20.18 -24.41
N ALA A 308 -7.14 -18.88 -24.26
CA ALA A 308 -7.55 -17.90 -25.26
C ALA A 308 -6.77 -18.05 -26.58
N GLN A 309 -5.44 -18.22 -26.50
CA GLN A 309 -4.62 -18.43 -27.70
C GLN A 309 -4.99 -19.73 -28.42
N LEU A 310 -5.27 -20.80 -27.68
CA LEU A 310 -5.72 -22.09 -28.24
C LEU A 310 -7.07 -21.94 -28.94
N LYS A 311 -8.00 -21.18 -28.35
CA LYS A 311 -9.29 -20.87 -28.98
C LYS A 311 -9.09 -20.14 -30.31
N GLU A 312 -8.24 -19.12 -30.35
CA GLU A 312 -7.93 -18.38 -31.58
C GLU A 312 -7.35 -19.29 -32.67
N ILE A 313 -6.39 -20.16 -32.32
CA ILE A 313 -5.77 -21.12 -33.25
C ILE A 313 -6.84 -22.04 -33.87
N ARG A 314 -7.73 -22.58 -33.03
CA ARG A 314 -8.81 -23.48 -33.46
C ARG A 314 -9.81 -22.77 -34.37
N GLU A 315 -10.21 -21.54 -34.03
CA GLU A 315 -11.16 -20.75 -34.82
C GLU A 315 -10.59 -20.36 -36.20
N ARG A 316 -9.32 -19.94 -36.26
CA ARG A 316 -8.64 -19.66 -37.52
C ARG A 316 -8.54 -20.89 -38.41
N SER A 317 -8.15 -22.03 -37.83
CA SER A 317 -8.06 -23.30 -38.55
C SER A 317 -9.42 -23.72 -39.13
N ARG A 318 -10.50 -23.68 -38.32
CA ARG A 318 -11.86 -24.00 -38.77
C ARG A 318 -12.40 -23.09 -39.87
N THR A 319 -11.98 -21.83 -39.88
CA THR A 319 -12.40 -20.84 -40.90
C THR A 319 -11.48 -20.81 -42.13
N GLY A 320 -10.50 -21.72 -42.23
CA GLY A 320 -9.55 -21.77 -43.35
C GLY A 320 -8.57 -20.58 -43.39
N LYS A 321 -8.51 -19.77 -42.34
CA LYS A 321 -7.58 -18.63 -42.24
C LYS A 321 -6.16 -19.15 -42.03
N LYS A 322 -5.19 -18.52 -42.70
CA LYS A 322 -3.77 -18.85 -42.52
C LYS A 322 -3.33 -18.58 -41.08
N PHE A 323 -2.41 -19.41 -40.59
CA PHE A 323 -1.75 -19.22 -39.30
C PHE A 323 -0.84 -18.00 -39.36
N VAL A 324 -0.99 -17.08 -38.40
CA VAL A 324 -0.18 -15.85 -38.34
C VAL A 324 1.00 -16.08 -37.40
N THR A 325 2.13 -16.46 -37.99
CA THR A 325 3.36 -16.80 -37.25
C THR A 325 3.89 -15.63 -36.43
N LYS A 326 3.73 -14.39 -36.91
CA LYS A 326 4.17 -13.18 -36.22
C LYS A 326 3.43 -13.00 -34.88
N ASP A 327 2.11 -13.11 -34.90
CA ASP A 327 1.27 -12.93 -33.71
C ASP A 327 1.53 -14.04 -32.69
N PHE A 328 1.64 -15.29 -33.14
CA PHE A 328 1.97 -16.40 -32.25
C PHE A 328 3.37 -16.29 -31.64
N LYS A 329 4.38 -15.84 -32.42
CA LYS A 329 5.71 -15.56 -31.86
C LYS A 329 5.68 -14.46 -30.82
N LYS A 330 4.87 -13.42 -31.00
CA LYS A 330 4.67 -12.36 -30.00
C LYS A 330 4.06 -12.94 -28.73
N PHE A 331 2.98 -13.72 -28.86
CA PHE A 331 2.37 -14.41 -27.72
C PHE A 331 3.38 -15.26 -26.94
N LEU A 332 4.20 -16.05 -27.63
CA LEU A 332 5.24 -16.88 -27.00
C LEU A 332 6.28 -16.02 -26.27
N ALA A 333 6.75 -14.93 -26.89
CA ALA A 333 7.69 -14.01 -26.27
C ALA A 333 7.11 -13.37 -24.99
N ASP A 334 5.83 -12.96 -25.04
CA ASP A 334 5.13 -12.39 -23.89
C ASP A 334 5.01 -13.42 -22.74
N GLN A 335 4.74 -14.70 -23.05
CA GLN A 335 4.67 -15.75 -22.03
C GLN A 335 6.05 -16.11 -21.45
N ILE A 336 7.10 -16.12 -22.27
CA ILE A 336 8.48 -16.33 -21.82
C ILE A 336 8.87 -15.20 -20.86
N SER A 337 8.62 -13.94 -21.22
CA SER A 337 8.91 -12.79 -20.35
C SER A 337 8.14 -12.87 -19.03
N PHE A 338 6.88 -13.29 -19.07
CA PHE A 338 6.06 -13.45 -17.87
C PHE A 338 6.59 -14.54 -16.94
N LEU A 339 6.98 -15.70 -17.48
CA LEU A 339 7.56 -16.78 -16.68
C LEU A 339 8.95 -16.42 -16.14
N GLN A 340 9.77 -15.75 -16.94
CA GLN A 340 11.08 -15.26 -16.50
C GLN A 340 10.96 -14.25 -15.35
N HIS A 341 9.99 -13.33 -15.42
CA HIS A 341 9.69 -12.42 -14.33
C HIS A 341 9.31 -13.17 -13.06
N MET A 342 8.39 -14.14 -13.16
CA MET A 342 7.98 -14.96 -12.02
C MET A 342 9.16 -15.75 -11.43
N GLN A 343 10.03 -16.32 -12.27
CA GLN A 343 11.23 -17.03 -11.84
C GLN A 343 12.19 -16.13 -11.06
N ASN A 344 12.31 -14.85 -11.42
CA ASN A 344 13.18 -13.92 -10.73
C ASN A 344 12.60 -13.50 -9.36
N GLU A 345 11.27 -13.48 -9.21
CA GLU A 345 10.60 -13.07 -7.98
C GLU A 345 10.51 -14.18 -6.92
N ILE A 346 10.48 -15.45 -7.33
CA ILE A 346 10.50 -16.60 -6.42
C ILE A 346 11.96 -17.04 -6.23
N VAL A 347 12.55 -16.62 -5.12
CA VAL A 347 13.92 -17.02 -4.71
C VAL A 347 13.87 -18.16 -3.69
N GLN A 348 14.99 -18.84 -3.50
CA GLN A 348 15.07 -19.89 -2.48
C GLN A 348 14.92 -19.29 -1.08
N ASP A 349 14.22 -19.98 -0.20
CA ASP A 349 13.92 -19.50 1.16
C ASP A 349 15.19 -19.13 1.95
N GLU A 350 16.29 -19.85 1.73
CA GLU A 350 17.59 -19.62 2.37
C GLU A 350 18.29 -18.32 1.94
N ASP A 351 17.91 -17.76 0.78
CA ASP A 351 18.46 -16.50 0.28
C ASP A 351 17.74 -15.26 0.86
N VAL A 352 16.63 -15.46 1.60
CA VAL A 352 15.80 -14.36 2.09
C VAL A 352 16.30 -13.82 3.43
N ARG A 353 16.62 -12.53 3.45
CA ARG A 353 16.93 -11.79 4.68
C ARG A 353 15.65 -11.24 5.33
N MET A 354 15.07 -12.00 6.25
CA MET A 354 13.84 -11.60 6.95
C MET A 354 14.00 -10.28 7.71
N GLY A 355 13.01 -9.40 7.58
CA GLY A 355 12.93 -8.10 8.26
C GLY A 355 13.76 -6.98 7.62
N TYR A 356 14.38 -7.20 6.47
CA TYR A 356 15.23 -6.21 5.81
C TYR A 356 14.75 -5.92 4.39
N VAL A 357 14.56 -4.64 4.08
CA VAL A 357 14.19 -4.12 2.76
C VAL A 357 15.23 -3.05 2.37
N ASP A 358 15.72 -3.10 1.13
CA ASP A 358 16.66 -2.10 0.62
C ASP A 358 16.04 -0.70 0.61
N GLU A 359 16.74 0.28 1.19
CA GLU A 359 16.28 1.67 1.29
C GLU A 359 16.61 2.46 0.02
N MET A 360 15.70 3.35 -0.38
CA MET A 360 15.96 4.32 -1.45
C MET A 360 16.59 5.58 -0.84
N ASP A 361 17.75 5.99 -1.35
CA ASP A 361 18.49 7.15 -0.85
C ASP A 361 17.91 8.47 -1.41
N PHE A 362 16.84 8.95 -0.78
CA PHE A 362 16.24 10.26 -1.03
C PHE A 362 16.08 11.03 0.29
N PRO A 363 16.26 12.36 0.30
CA PRO A 363 15.97 13.17 1.48
C PRO A 363 14.50 13.02 1.90
N ASP A 364 14.26 12.82 3.20
CA ASP A 364 12.91 12.69 3.75
C ASP A 364 12.14 14.03 3.66
N CYS A 365 10.84 13.94 3.41
CA CYS A 365 9.97 15.11 3.41
C CYS A 365 9.68 15.60 4.84
N ILE A 366 9.86 16.91 5.07
CA ILE A 366 9.55 17.54 6.37
C ILE A 366 8.03 17.75 6.50
N VAL A 367 7.48 17.31 7.65
CA VAL A 367 6.06 17.48 8.01
C VAL A 367 5.77 18.97 8.26
N GLY A 368 4.70 19.50 7.65
CA GLY A 368 4.24 20.87 7.88
C GLY A 368 5.06 21.99 7.19
N ALA A 369 6.08 21.64 6.39
CA ALA A 369 6.70 22.58 5.47
C ALA A 369 5.81 22.71 4.22
N ASP A 370 5.27 23.91 3.99
CA ASP A 370 4.78 24.32 2.67
C ASP A 370 6.00 24.59 1.78
N GLU A 371 5.97 24.10 0.54
CA GLU A 371 7.00 24.50 -0.43
C GLU A 371 6.82 25.98 -0.76
N GLU A 372 7.93 26.73 -0.78
CA GLU A 372 7.91 28.10 -1.30
C GLU A 372 7.28 28.08 -2.70
N PRO A 373 6.38 29.03 -3.02
CA PRO A 373 5.72 29.06 -4.32
C PRO A 373 6.79 29.11 -5.41
N SER A 374 6.73 28.15 -6.34
CA SER A 374 7.64 28.13 -7.49
C SER A 374 7.62 29.52 -8.17
N PRO A 375 8.78 30.05 -8.59
CA PRO A 375 8.82 31.35 -9.21
C PRO A 375 7.93 31.32 -10.46
N LYS A 376 6.88 32.14 -10.43
CA LYS A 376 5.94 32.34 -11.55
C LYS A 376 6.75 32.42 -12.84
N ARG A 377 6.54 31.45 -13.75
CA ARG A 377 7.11 31.50 -15.10
C ARG A 377 6.83 32.87 -15.69
N THR A 378 7.90 33.64 -15.89
CA THR A 378 7.85 34.91 -16.62
C THR A 378 7.28 34.61 -17.99
N ARG A 379 6.12 35.22 -18.28
CA ARG A 379 5.51 35.19 -19.60
C ARG A 379 6.50 35.87 -20.55
N VAL A 380 7.13 35.10 -21.41
CA VAL A 380 7.90 35.66 -22.53
C VAL A 380 6.84 36.15 -23.53
N GLU A 381 6.78 37.47 -23.70
CA GLU A 381 6.00 38.15 -24.74
C GLU A 381 6.47 37.79 -26.15
#